data_AF-A0AAC9UEW1-F1
#
_entry.id   AF-A0AAC9UEW1-F1
#
_cell.length_a   1.000
_cell.length_b   1.000
_cell.length_c   1.000
_cell.angle_alpha   90.00
_cell.angle_beta   90.00
_cell.angle_gamma   90.00
#
_symmetry.space_group_name_H-M   'P 1'
#
loop_
_entity.id
_entity.type
_entity.pdbx_description
1 polymer ?
#
loop_
_entity_poly.entity_id
_entity_poly.type
_entity_poly.pdbx_seq_one_letter_code
_entity_poly.pdbx_strand_id
1 'polypeptide(L)'
;MNNIKVNYNFISELEGGAQLNGYVPDAANSKSGVTIATGFDIGQCDEAALKYLLPEFIANKLKRFCLLKGNQALKACKQNPLNINENEATIIDLCVKQQSTDYLVATYNKHSAIKFEQLPEPMQTVIASVAFQYGNLAKRCPNFWRTAITQNTQAMIDELVNFGDRYTTRRWREATYLQQAEC
;
A
#
# COMPACT_ATOMS: atom_id res chain seq x y z
N MET A 1 -14.19 15.61 6.01
CA MET A 1 -13.19 14.56 5.73
C MET A 1 -13.94 13.26 5.53
N ASN A 2 -13.77 12.58 4.41
CA ASN A 2 -14.37 11.27 4.20
C ASN A 2 -13.74 10.32 5.22
N ASN A 3 -14.56 9.59 5.99
CA ASN A 3 -14.08 8.72 7.06
C ASN A 3 -13.62 7.38 6.49
N ILE A 4 -12.50 7.39 5.77
CA ILE A 4 -11.86 6.19 5.23
C ILE A 4 -11.19 5.43 6.38
N LYS A 5 -11.49 4.14 6.49
CA LYS A 5 -11.09 3.26 7.59
C LYS A 5 -10.19 2.13 7.11
N VAL A 6 -9.37 2.34 6.08
CA VAL A 6 -8.46 1.30 5.61
C VAL A 6 -7.39 1.04 6.68
N ASN A 7 -7.26 -0.21 7.11
CA ASN A 7 -6.18 -0.68 7.99
C ASN A 7 -4.91 -0.93 7.16
N TYR A 8 -4.10 0.12 7.03
CA TYR A 8 -2.83 0.06 6.31
C TYR A 8 -1.79 -0.83 6.98
N ASN A 9 -1.87 -1.07 8.29
CA ASN A 9 -0.96 -1.98 8.99
C ASN A 9 -1.19 -3.42 8.55
N PHE A 10 -2.45 -3.86 8.45
CA PHE A 10 -2.78 -5.18 7.89
C PHE A 10 -2.23 -5.33 6.47
N ILE A 11 -2.42 -4.33 5.61
CA ILE A 11 -1.90 -4.36 4.24
C ILE A 11 -0.37 -4.41 4.23
N SER A 12 0.28 -3.64 5.11
CA SER A 12 1.74 -3.64 5.29
C SER A 12 2.27 -5.03 5.61
N GLU A 13 1.63 -5.77 6.53
CA GLU A 13 2.00 -7.15 6.86
C GLU A 13 1.82 -8.13 5.69
N LEU A 14 0.89 -7.86 4.76
CA LEU A 14 0.76 -8.66 3.53
C LEU A 14 1.87 -8.37 2.52
N GLU A 15 2.55 -7.24 2.66
CA GLU A 15 3.64 -6.76 1.79
C GLU A 15 5.03 -7.03 2.38
N GLY A 16 5.10 -7.70 3.54
CA GLY A 16 6.35 -8.07 4.23
C GLY A 16 6.65 -7.22 5.47
N GLY A 17 5.72 -6.35 5.88
CA GLY A 17 5.84 -5.47 7.03
C GLY A 17 6.72 -4.24 6.78
N ALA A 18 6.46 -3.19 7.56
CA ALA A 18 7.22 -1.95 7.46
C ALA A 18 8.68 -2.14 7.89
N GLN A 19 9.61 -1.73 7.03
CA GLN A 19 11.03 -1.68 7.35
C GLN A 19 11.37 -0.33 7.98
N LEU A 20 11.63 -0.35 9.29
CA LEU A 20 11.94 0.85 10.07
C LEU A 20 13.37 1.35 9.84
N ASN A 21 14.25 0.47 9.39
CA ASN A 21 15.64 0.81 9.06
C ASN A 21 15.78 0.89 7.55
N GLY A 22 16.44 1.93 7.06
CA GLY A 22 16.78 2.09 5.65
C GLY A 22 17.62 0.92 5.15
N TYR A 23 17.22 0.35 4.03
CA TYR A 23 17.94 -0.73 3.36
C TYR A 23 17.96 -0.49 1.84
N VAL A 24 18.76 -1.24 1.10
CA VAL A 24 18.79 -1.15 -0.37
C VAL A 24 18.52 -2.53 -0.95
N PRO A 25 17.32 -2.77 -1.53
CA PRO A 25 16.99 -4.06 -2.12
C PRO A 25 17.94 -4.38 -3.28
N ASP A 26 18.68 -5.50 -3.17
CA ASP A 26 19.57 -6.02 -4.23
C ASP A 26 20.48 -4.95 -4.86
N ALA A 27 21.22 -4.21 -4.01
CA ALA A 27 22.03 -3.06 -4.44
C ALA A 27 23.05 -3.34 -5.56
N ALA A 28 23.42 -4.62 -5.77
CA ALA A 28 24.39 -5.04 -6.78
C ALA A 28 23.75 -5.20 -8.17
N ASN A 29 22.49 -5.63 -8.26
CA ASN A 29 21.85 -5.97 -9.53
C ASN A 29 20.60 -5.13 -9.83
N SER A 30 20.16 -4.28 -8.89
CA SER A 30 18.96 -3.46 -9.03
C SER A 30 19.28 -1.97 -9.21
N LYS A 31 18.28 -1.23 -9.70
CA LYS A 31 18.28 0.25 -9.72
C LYS A 31 17.53 0.83 -8.51
N SER A 32 17.38 0.06 -7.44
CA SER A 32 16.70 0.49 -6.22
C SER A 32 17.57 1.47 -5.43
N GLY A 33 16.93 2.42 -4.76
CA GLY A 33 17.56 3.30 -3.79
C GLY A 33 17.39 2.82 -2.35
N VAL A 34 17.60 3.75 -1.41
CA VAL A 34 17.28 3.49 0.00
C VAL A 34 15.78 3.36 0.13
N THR A 35 15.33 2.23 0.66
CA THR A 35 13.95 1.84 0.85
C THR A 35 13.63 1.77 2.35
N ILE A 36 12.42 2.20 2.73
CA ILE A 36 11.88 2.19 4.10
C ILE A 36 10.38 1.91 4.08
N ALA A 37 9.75 1.83 5.27
CA ALA A 37 8.33 1.59 5.43
C ALA A 37 7.92 0.34 4.62
N THR A 38 6.77 0.35 3.96
CA THR A 38 6.34 -0.80 3.15
C THR A 38 6.81 -0.66 1.71
N GLY A 39 8.12 -0.73 1.54
CA GLY A 39 8.77 -0.73 0.22
C GLY A 39 8.85 0.63 -0.46
N PHE A 40 8.79 1.74 0.28
CA PHE A 40 8.95 3.07 -0.27
C PHE A 40 10.41 3.34 -0.66
N ASP A 41 10.71 3.29 -1.97
CA ASP A 41 12.04 3.55 -2.53
C ASP A 41 12.28 5.06 -2.70
N ILE A 42 13.02 5.65 -1.75
CA ILE A 42 13.36 7.07 -1.72
C ILE A 42 14.21 7.45 -2.94
N GLY A 43 15.01 6.52 -3.49
CA GLY A 43 15.87 6.77 -4.64
C GLY A 43 15.11 6.94 -5.96
N GLN A 44 13.80 6.66 -6.00
CA GLN A 44 12.95 7.01 -7.14
C GLN A 44 12.35 8.41 -7.05
N CYS A 45 12.55 9.11 -5.93
CA CYS A 45 12.05 10.46 -5.71
C CYS A 45 13.19 11.47 -5.79
N ASP A 46 12.87 12.67 -6.29
CA ASP A 46 13.65 13.88 -6.02
C ASP A 46 13.08 14.62 -4.80
N GLU A 47 13.74 15.70 -4.38
CA GLU A 47 13.29 16.48 -3.22
C GLU A 47 11.91 17.12 -3.40
N ALA A 48 11.56 17.52 -4.63
CA ALA A 48 10.26 18.13 -4.92
C ALA A 48 9.14 17.09 -4.79
N ALA A 49 9.35 15.89 -5.32
CA ALA A 49 8.44 14.76 -5.17
C ALA A 49 8.26 14.37 -3.70
N LEU A 50 9.34 14.30 -2.90
CA LEU A 50 9.21 14.03 -1.47
C LEU A 50 8.38 15.08 -0.74
N LYS A 51 8.59 16.37 -1.02
CA LYS A 51 7.83 17.47 -0.40
C LYS A 51 6.37 17.49 -0.82
N TYR A 52 6.07 17.04 -2.04
CA TYR A 52 4.71 16.90 -2.51
C TYR A 52 4.00 15.71 -1.84
N LEU A 53 4.70 14.58 -1.68
CA LEU A 53 4.13 13.35 -1.12
C LEU A 53 4.03 13.39 0.40
N LEU A 54 5.03 13.90 1.10
CA LEU A 54 5.22 13.67 2.54
C LEU A 54 5.21 14.96 3.35
N PRO A 55 4.80 14.90 4.64
CA PRO A 55 4.97 16.01 5.57
C PRO A 55 6.42 16.47 5.65
N GLU A 56 6.63 17.76 5.85
CA GLU A 56 7.94 18.41 5.77
C GLU A 56 9.00 17.74 6.68
N PHE A 57 8.63 17.34 7.89
CA PHE A 57 9.57 16.71 8.83
C PHE A 57 10.07 15.34 8.31
N ILE A 58 9.22 14.57 7.63
CA ILE A 58 9.61 13.30 7.00
C ILE A 58 10.43 13.60 5.74
N ALA A 59 9.94 14.47 4.86
CA ALA A 59 10.66 14.82 3.62
C ALA A 59 12.09 15.30 3.91
N ASN A 60 12.28 16.14 4.94
CA ASN A 60 13.59 16.62 5.39
C ASN A 60 14.50 15.51 5.93
N LYS A 61 13.93 14.48 6.56
CA LYS A 61 14.66 13.29 7.04
C LYS A 61 15.16 12.43 5.87
N LEU A 62 14.36 12.33 4.80
CA LEU A 62 14.62 11.43 3.67
C LEU A 62 15.45 12.04 2.53
N LYS A 63 15.41 13.38 2.34
CA LYS A 63 15.94 14.07 1.15
C LYS A 63 17.38 13.72 0.74
N ARG A 64 18.25 13.37 1.70
CA ARG A 64 19.64 12.99 1.43
C ARG A 64 19.80 11.69 0.64
N PHE A 65 18.75 10.88 0.57
CA PHE A 65 18.73 9.61 -0.16
C PHE A 65 18.03 9.70 -1.51
N CYS A 66 17.48 10.88 -1.86
CA CYS A 66 16.85 11.11 -3.16
C CYS A 66 17.79 10.78 -4.31
N LEU A 67 17.24 10.16 -5.35
CA LEU A 67 17.93 9.82 -6.60
C LEU A 67 19.19 8.92 -6.46
N LEU A 68 19.58 8.53 -5.24
CA LEU A 68 20.67 7.59 -5.00
C LEU A 68 20.20 6.17 -5.28
N LYS A 69 20.98 5.41 -6.06
CA LYS A 69 20.62 4.05 -6.50
C LYS A 69 21.79 3.07 -6.35
N GLY A 70 21.47 1.79 -6.23
CA GLY A 70 22.43 0.69 -6.14
C GLY A 70 23.52 0.93 -5.10
N ASN A 71 24.79 0.75 -5.49
CA ASN A 71 25.93 0.91 -4.60
C ASN A 71 26.09 2.32 -4.00
N GLN A 72 25.62 3.38 -4.67
CA GLN A 72 25.66 4.73 -4.11
C GLN A 72 24.67 4.88 -2.95
N ALA A 73 23.44 4.37 -3.12
CA ALA A 73 22.46 4.31 -2.05
C ALA A 73 22.96 3.47 -0.87
N LEU A 74 23.55 2.31 -1.15
CA LEU A 74 24.08 1.43 -0.11
C LEU A 74 25.18 2.10 0.70
N LYS A 75 26.10 2.80 0.02
CA LYS A 75 27.16 3.57 0.68
C LYS A 75 26.58 4.69 1.54
N ALA A 76 25.63 5.46 1.02
CA ALA A 76 24.98 6.53 1.77
C ALA A 76 24.25 6.01 3.01
N CYS A 77 23.53 4.89 2.88
CA CYS A 77 22.81 4.25 3.97
C CYS A 77 23.74 3.70 5.06
N LYS A 78 24.92 3.17 4.68
CA LYS A 78 25.93 2.73 5.66
C LYS A 78 26.60 3.90 6.38
N GLN A 79 26.88 4.99 5.67
CA GLN A 79 27.52 6.18 6.24
C GLN A 79 26.57 6.98 7.13
N ASN A 80 25.29 6.99 6.79
CA ASN A 80 24.23 7.68 7.52
C ASN A 80 23.02 6.75 7.65
N PRO A 81 22.99 5.86 8.65
CA PRO A 81 21.86 4.97 8.85
C PRO A 81 20.55 5.76 9.00
N LEU A 82 19.57 5.42 8.16
CA LEU A 82 18.23 5.97 8.25
C LEU A 82 17.39 5.07 9.15
N ASN A 83 16.77 5.65 10.18
CA ASN A 83 15.85 4.94 11.06
C ASN A 83 14.57 5.78 11.17
N ILE A 84 13.42 5.13 11.06
CA ILE A 84 12.09 5.70 11.29
C ILE A 84 11.38 4.91 12.40
N ASN A 85 10.37 5.50 13.03
CA ASN A 85 9.49 4.78 13.93
C ASN A 85 8.21 4.29 13.21
N GLU A 86 7.39 3.48 13.89
CA GLU A 86 6.16 2.91 13.33
C GLU A 86 5.16 3.99 12.90
N ASN A 87 5.05 5.09 13.66
CA ASN A 87 4.17 6.20 13.30
C ASN A 87 4.64 6.90 12.02
N GLU A 88 5.94 7.13 11.86
CA GLU A 88 6.53 7.68 10.64
C GLU A 88 6.32 6.76 9.45
N ALA A 89 6.49 5.43 9.62
CA ALA A 89 6.21 4.45 8.58
C ALA A 89 4.75 4.49 8.13
N THR A 90 3.83 4.54 9.10
CA THR A 90 2.38 4.65 8.84
C THR A 90 2.06 5.93 8.05
N ILE A 91 2.64 7.08 8.43
CA ILE A 91 2.45 8.34 7.71
C ILE A 91 2.99 8.24 6.29
N ILE A 92 4.17 7.64 6.10
CA ILE A 92 4.75 7.42 4.76
C ILE A 92 3.81 6.57 3.90
N ASP A 93 3.36 5.42 4.41
CA ASP A 93 2.50 4.51 3.66
C ASP A 93 1.17 5.16 3.27
N LEU A 94 0.54 5.90 4.20
CA LEU A 94 -0.68 6.67 3.95
C LEU A 94 -0.47 7.67 2.80
N CYS A 95 0.55 8.51 2.91
CA CYS A 95 0.87 9.55 1.94
C CYS A 95 1.19 8.98 0.55
N VAL A 96 2.04 7.96 0.49
CA VAL A 96 2.49 7.35 -0.77
C VAL A 96 1.35 6.60 -1.45
N LYS A 97 0.43 5.99 -0.68
CA LYS A 97 -0.73 5.26 -1.22
C LYS A 97 -1.97 6.17 -1.39
N GLN A 98 -1.89 7.46 -1.05
CA GLN A 98 -3.04 8.38 -1.07
C GLN A 98 -3.66 8.47 -2.47
N GLN A 99 -2.86 8.72 -3.51
CA GLN A 99 -3.39 8.84 -4.88
C GLN A 99 -4.09 7.57 -5.36
N SER A 100 -3.53 6.40 -5.04
CA SER A 100 -4.15 5.10 -5.34
C SER A 100 -5.46 4.91 -4.57
N THR A 101 -5.49 5.37 -3.32
CA THR A 101 -6.69 5.34 -2.46
C THR A 101 -7.78 6.26 -3.03
N ASP A 102 -7.43 7.49 -3.42
CA ASP A 102 -8.36 8.45 -4.01
C ASP A 102 -8.94 7.93 -5.32
N TYR A 103 -8.09 7.36 -6.18
CA TYR A 103 -8.51 6.73 -7.43
C TYR A 103 -9.45 5.55 -7.17
N LEU A 104 -9.13 4.69 -6.19
CA LEU A 104 -9.97 3.58 -5.79
C LEU A 104 -11.34 4.06 -5.31
N VAL A 105 -11.37 5.01 -4.37
CA VAL A 105 -12.60 5.57 -3.80
C VAL A 105 -13.47 6.19 -4.89
N ALA A 106 -12.88 7.01 -5.77
CA ALA A 106 -13.60 7.63 -6.88
C ALA A 106 -14.19 6.57 -7.85
N THR A 107 -13.40 5.55 -8.18
CA THR A 107 -13.83 4.47 -9.07
C THR A 107 -14.93 3.63 -8.44
N TYR A 108 -14.80 3.27 -7.16
CA TYR A 108 -15.82 2.54 -6.40
C TYR A 108 -17.14 3.31 -6.34
N ASN A 109 -17.07 4.58 -5.93
CA ASN A 109 -18.24 5.44 -5.73
C ASN A 109 -19.00 5.78 -7.03
N LYS A 110 -18.40 5.54 -8.19
CA LYS A 110 -19.03 5.64 -9.51
C LYS A 110 -19.79 4.37 -9.91
N HIS A 111 -19.34 3.20 -9.43
CA HIS A 111 -19.86 1.89 -9.84
C HIS A 111 -20.77 1.25 -8.79
N SER A 112 -20.80 1.77 -7.56
CA SER A 112 -21.63 1.26 -6.47
C SER A 112 -22.70 2.26 -6.03
N ALA A 113 -23.82 1.73 -5.55
CA ALA A 113 -24.87 2.50 -4.88
C ALA A 113 -24.46 2.93 -3.45
N ILE A 114 -23.62 2.14 -2.78
CA ILE A 114 -23.07 2.44 -1.45
C ILE A 114 -21.72 3.11 -1.61
N LYS A 115 -21.46 4.16 -0.83
CA LYS A 115 -20.16 4.84 -0.88
C LYS A 115 -19.09 4.04 -0.16
N PHE A 116 -17.86 4.11 -0.64
CA PHE A 116 -16.71 3.37 -0.11
C PHE A 116 -16.50 3.67 1.38
N GLU A 117 -16.63 4.94 1.79
CA GLU A 117 -16.51 5.37 3.18
C GLU A 117 -17.62 4.84 4.10
N GLN A 118 -18.72 4.33 3.53
CA GLN A 118 -19.82 3.71 4.29
C GLN A 118 -19.62 2.20 4.48
N LEU A 119 -18.65 1.59 3.80
CA LEU A 119 -18.36 0.17 3.96
C LEU A 119 -17.77 -0.12 5.35
N PRO A 120 -17.97 -1.33 5.88
CA PRO A 120 -17.22 -1.82 7.03
C PRO A 120 -15.71 -1.73 6.79
N GLU A 121 -14.96 -1.46 7.86
CA GLU A 121 -13.49 -1.40 7.86
C GLU A 121 -12.86 -2.61 7.14
N PRO A 122 -13.27 -3.89 7.40
CA PRO A 122 -12.61 -5.02 6.75
C PRO A 122 -12.83 -5.06 5.24
N MET A 123 -13.99 -4.61 4.77
CA MET A 123 -14.30 -4.52 3.34
C MET A 123 -13.48 -3.42 2.66
N GLN A 124 -13.36 -2.24 3.28
CA GLN A 124 -12.49 -1.17 2.76
C GLN A 124 -11.05 -1.66 2.63
N THR A 125 -10.54 -2.32 3.67
CA THR A 125 -9.16 -2.81 3.74
C THR A 125 -8.86 -3.87 2.71
N VAL A 126 -9.74 -4.85 2.53
CA VAL A 126 -9.53 -5.93 1.56
C VAL A 126 -9.60 -5.42 0.13
N ILE A 127 -10.56 -4.54 -0.19
CA ILE A 127 -10.64 -3.92 -1.51
C ILE A 127 -9.38 -3.08 -1.78
N ALA A 128 -8.91 -2.29 -0.80
CA ALA A 128 -7.70 -1.50 -0.92
C ALA A 128 -6.45 -2.37 -1.10
N SER A 129 -6.33 -3.49 -0.38
CA SER A 129 -5.20 -4.41 -0.51
C SER A 129 -5.08 -4.99 -1.92
N VAL A 130 -6.19 -5.48 -2.49
CA VAL A 130 -6.20 -6.00 -3.87
C VAL A 130 -5.91 -4.87 -4.86
N ALA A 131 -6.46 -3.67 -4.63
CA ALA A 131 -6.22 -2.50 -5.48
C ALA A 131 -4.77 -2.04 -5.47
N PHE A 132 -4.07 -2.07 -4.34
CA PHE A 132 -2.65 -1.69 -4.31
C PHE A 132 -1.76 -2.69 -5.04
N GLN A 133 -2.17 -3.95 -5.14
CA GLN A 133 -1.43 -4.96 -5.89
C GLN A 133 -1.71 -4.90 -7.40
N TYR A 134 -2.95 -4.63 -7.80
CA TYR A 134 -3.39 -4.76 -9.20
C TYR A 134 -3.78 -3.44 -9.87
N GLY A 135 -3.86 -2.34 -9.13
CA GLY A 135 -4.33 -1.04 -9.60
C GLY A 135 -5.82 -1.07 -9.93
N ASN A 136 -6.16 -0.81 -11.20
CA ASN A 136 -7.54 -0.74 -11.66
C ASN A 136 -8.23 -2.11 -11.61
N LEU A 137 -8.99 -2.35 -10.54
CA LEU A 137 -9.68 -3.61 -10.27
C LEU A 137 -10.73 -3.96 -11.33
N ALA A 138 -11.49 -2.98 -11.84
CA ALA A 138 -12.49 -3.22 -12.87
C ALA A 138 -11.88 -3.83 -14.15
N LYS A 139 -10.63 -3.48 -14.46
CA LYS A 139 -9.90 -4.02 -15.62
C LYS A 139 -9.09 -5.27 -15.29
N ARG A 140 -8.43 -5.30 -14.12
CA ARG A 140 -7.41 -6.30 -13.77
C ARG A 140 -7.94 -7.48 -12.97
N CYS A 141 -9.00 -7.26 -12.21
CA CYS A 141 -9.64 -8.24 -11.32
C CYS A 141 -11.18 -8.13 -11.44
N PRO A 142 -11.77 -8.26 -12.64
CA PRO A 142 -13.17 -7.92 -12.88
C PRO A 142 -14.17 -8.76 -12.07
N ASN A 143 -13.86 -10.03 -11.80
CA ASN A 143 -14.70 -10.92 -10.99
C ASN A 143 -14.78 -10.43 -9.54
N PHE A 144 -13.63 -10.22 -8.90
CA PHE A 144 -13.54 -9.61 -7.56
C PHE A 144 -14.16 -8.22 -7.51
N TRP A 145 -13.91 -7.39 -8.53
CA TRP A 145 -14.49 -6.05 -8.58
C TRP A 145 -16.02 -6.07 -8.57
N ARG A 146 -16.62 -6.98 -9.35
CA ARG A 146 -18.07 -7.14 -9.43
C ARG A 146 -18.68 -7.50 -8.08
N THR A 147 -18.05 -8.38 -7.31
CA THR A 147 -18.56 -8.78 -5.98
C THR A 147 -18.38 -7.64 -4.96
N ALA A 148 -17.27 -6.89 -5.05
CA ALA A 148 -16.96 -5.76 -4.19
C ALA A 148 -17.92 -4.57 -4.34
N ILE A 149 -18.27 -4.18 -5.58
CA ILE A 149 -19.19 -3.03 -5.81
C ILE A 149 -20.65 -3.33 -5.49
N THR A 150 -21.00 -4.61 -5.28
CA THR A 150 -22.32 -5.05 -4.82
C THR A 150 -22.33 -5.46 -3.35
N GLN A 151 -21.23 -5.21 -2.62
CA GLN A 151 -21.07 -5.55 -1.19
C GLN A 151 -21.41 -7.02 -0.87
N ASN A 152 -21.17 -7.95 -1.79
CA ASN A 152 -21.45 -9.36 -1.56
C ASN A 152 -20.23 -10.01 -0.89
N THR A 153 -20.17 -9.90 0.44
CA THR A 153 -19.04 -10.34 1.27
C THR A 153 -18.69 -11.81 1.03
N GLN A 154 -19.68 -12.70 1.04
CA GLN A 154 -19.45 -14.13 0.77
C GLN A 154 -18.86 -14.35 -0.63
N ALA A 155 -19.40 -13.72 -1.66
CA ALA A 155 -18.86 -13.86 -3.01
C ALA A 155 -17.46 -13.22 -3.17
N MET A 156 -17.13 -12.18 -2.39
CA MET A 156 -15.76 -11.66 -2.31
C MET A 156 -14.81 -12.69 -1.69
N ILE A 157 -15.21 -13.35 -0.59
CA ILE A 157 -14.44 -14.41 0.06
C ILE A 157 -14.20 -15.57 -0.90
N ASP A 158 -15.25 -16.07 -1.57
CA ASP A 158 -15.16 -17.18 -2.51
C ASP A 158 -14.20 -16.87 -3.68
N GLU A 159 -14.26 -15.64 -4.18
CA GLU A 159 -13.37 -15.15 -5.23
C GLU A 159 -11.92 -15.01 -4.73
N LEU A 160 -11.70 -14.50 -3.51
CA LEU A 160 -10.35 -14.42 -2.93
C LEU A 160 -9.73 -15.81 -2.76
N VAL A 161 -10.48 -16.78 -2.27
CA VAL A 161 -9.99 -18.15 -2.08
C VAL A 161 -9.59 -18.81 -3.41
N ASN A 162 -10.29 -18.46 -4.50
CA ASN A 162 -10.08 -19.00 -5.84
C ASN A 162 -9.56 -17.99 -6.85
N PHE A 163 -8.79 -16.99 -6.39
CA PHE A 163 -8.42 -15.81 -7.19
C PHE A 163 -7.58 -16.11 -8.44
N GLY A 164 -6.89 -17.26 -8.46
CA GLY A 164 -6.11 -17.73 -9.61
C GLY A 164 -4.76 -17.02 -9.82
N ASP A 165 -4.31 -16.22 -8.85
CA ASP A 165 -2.97 -15.62 -8.86
C ASP A 165 -1.94 -16.47 -8.11
N ARG A 166 -0.67 -16.03 -8.17
CA ARG A 166 0.44 -16.69 -7.45
C ARG A 166 0.54 -16.32 -5.96
N TYR A 167 -0.36 -15.48 -5.46
CA TYR A 167 -0.32 -14.89 -4.11
C TYR A 167 -1.39 -15.51 -3.20
N THR A 168 -1.62 -16.81 -3.32
CA THR A 168 -2.67 -17.56 -2.63
C THR A 168 -2.73 -17.29 -1.12
N THR A 169 -1.58 -17.33 -0.43
CA THR A 169 -1.51 -17.04 1.02
C THR A 169 -1.99 -15.62 1.36
N ARG A 170 -1.67 -14.63 0.52
CA ARG A 170 -2.14 -13.24 0.71
C ARG A 170 -3.65 -13.16 0.54
N ARG A 171 -4.19 -13.78 -0.51
CA ARG A 171 -5.64 -13.81 -0.77
C ARG A 171 -6.41 -14.50 0.35
N TRP A 172 -5.88 -15.59 0.91
CA TRP A 172 -6.49 -16.26 2.06
C TRP A 172 -6.50 -15.38 3.31
N ARG A 173 -5.40 -14.67 3.60
CA ARG A 173 -5.38 -13.71 4.71
C ARG A 173 -6.41 -12.59 4.52
N GLU A 174 -6.56 -12.07 3.31
CA GLU A 174 -7.60 -11.09 2.98
C GLU A 174 -9.01 -11.65 3.15
N ALA A 175 -9.27 -12.88 2.70
CA ALA A 175 -10.55 -13.58 2.89
C ALA A 175 -10.88 -13.76 4.38
N THR A 176 -9.90 -14.19 5.19
CA THR A 176 -10.05 -14.33 6.65
C THR A 176 -10.26 -12.98 7.34
N TYR A 177 -9.59 -11.92 6.89
CA TYR A 177 -9.83 -10.58 7.42
C TYR A 177 -11.25 -10.10 7.10
N LEU A 178 -11.75 -10.39 5.88
CA LEU A 178 -13.09 -9.99 5.46
C LEU A 178 -14.21 -10.67 6.25
N GLN A 179 -14.00 -11.90 6.73
CA GLN A 179 -14.98 -12.61 7.58
C GLN A 179 -15.31 -11.84 8.87
N GLN A 180 -14.44 -10.93 9.32
CA GLN A 180 -14.70 -10.08 10.48
C GLN A 180 -15.79 -9.03 10.22
N ALA A 181 -16.15 -8.76 8.96
CA ALA A 181 -17.23 -7.82 8.62
C ALA A 181 -18.64 -8.40 8.81
N GLU A 182 -18.76 -9.70 9.10
CA GLU A 182 -20.05 -10.39 9.30
C GLU A 182 -20.47 -10.48 10.79
N CYS A 183 -19.62 -10.00 11.70
CA CYS A 183 -19.85 -9.91 13.15
C CYS A 183 -20.26 -8.49 13.56
#